data_AF-A0A8J6DJX0-F1
#
_entry.id   AF-A0A8J6DJX0-F1
#
_cell.length_a   1.000
_cell.length_b   1.000
_cell.length_c   1.000
_cell.angle_alpha   90.00
_cell.angle_beta   90.00
_cell.angle_gamma   90.00
#
_symmetry.space_group_name_H-M   'P 1'
#
loop_
_entity.id
_entity.type
_entity.pdbx_description
1 polymer ?
#
loop_
_entity_poly.entity_id
_entity_poly.type
_entity_poly.pdbx_seq_one_letter_code
_entity_poly.pdbx_strand_id
1 'polypeptide(L)'
;MHPVHESLKPQKVHFQSRNFYNILRWQPGQACSSKNGSLYFVQYKMYGEKEWKRKENCWGIQDLFCDLTNEMSNIQEPYYARVMTSSAGVNSGWAMTNRFIPWWETRIDPPVINITQVNRSLLVILHAPSLPYRDQKGGNVTMENYYELVYRVFIKNNSLEKEQKVYEGAHRVVEIEALIPGAGYCVTAEINQLLLDRGSQRSEGI
;
A
#
# COMPACT_ATOMS: atom_id res chain seq x y z
N MET A 1 5.76 -32.88 -17.92
CA MET A 1 4.45 -32.36 -17.47
C MET A 1 3.53 -32.26 -18.68
N HIS A 2 2.21 -32.48 -18.55
CA HIS A 2 1.28 -32.32 -19.67
C HIS A 2 1.09 -30.83 -20.03
N PRO A 3 1.08 -30.44 -21.32
CA PRO A 3 1.02 -29.04 -21.74
C PRO A 3 -0.26 -28.30 -21.28
N VAL A 4 -1.36 -29.03 -21.07
CA VAL A 4 -2.63 -28.48 -20.56
C VAL A 4 -2.48 -27.86 -19.17
N HIS A 5 -1.69 -28.46 -18.26
CA HIS A 5 -1.54 -27.95 -16.88
C HIS A 5 -0.77 -26.63 -16.78
N GLU A 6 0.17 -26.37 -17.69
CA GLU A 6 0.88 -25.08 -17.75
C GLU A 6 0.02 -24.01 -18.44
N SER A 7 -0.77 -24.36 -19.46
CA SER A 7 -1.66 -23.40 -20.12
C SER A 7 -2.79 -22.85 -19.23
N LEU A 8 -3.20 -23.59 -18.19
CA LEU A 8 -4.21 -23.18 -17.20
C LEU A 8 -3.61 -22.41 -16.00
N LYS A 9 -2.29 -22.35 -15.89
CA LYS A 9 -1.57 -21.78 -14.74
C LYS A 9 -1.74 -20.27 -14.67
N PRO A 10 -2.09 -19.68 -13.52
CA PRO A 10 -2.20 -18.23 -13.36
C PRO A 10 -0.90 -17.51 -13.73
N GLN A 11 -1.02 -16.34 -14.33
CA GLN A 11 0.09 -15.55 -14.85
C GLN A 11 0.26 -14.26 -14.05
N LYS A 12 1.48 -13.69 -14.05
CA LYS A 12 1.81 -12.41 -13.39
C LYS A 12 1.28 -12.32 -11.94
N VAL A 13 1.51 -13.36 -11.14
CA VAL A 13 1.08 -13.40 -9.74
C VAL A 13 1.95 -12.45 -8.92
N HIS A 14 1.34 -11.45 -8.30
CA HIS A 14 2.05 -10.40 -7.53
C HIS A 14 1.18 -9.84 -6.41
N PHE A 15 1.82 -9.18 -5.43
CA PHE A 15 1.13 -8.35 -4.45
C PHE A 15 0.95 -6.93 -4.98
N GLN A 16 -0.23 -6.37 -4.74
CA GLN A 16 -0.48 -4.95 -4.75
C GLN A 16 -0.76 -4.52 -3.31
N SER A 17 0.17 -3.78 -2.72
CA SER A 17 0.05 -3.29 -1.34
C SER A 17 -0.07 -1.77 -1.29
N ARG A 18 -1.10 -1.29 -0.58
CA ARG A 18 -1.36 0.13 -0.33
C ARG A 18 -1.83 0.33 1.08
N ASN A 19 -1.18 1.22 1.83
CA ASN A 19 -1.46 1.46 3.25
C ASN A 19 -1.56 0.15 4.07
N PHE A 20 -0.72 -0.84 3.73
CA PHE A 20 -0.73 -2.23 4.21
C PHE A 20 -1.98 -3.08 3.91
N TYR A 21 -2.94 -2.61 3.12
CA TYR A 21 -3.94 -3.49 2.50
C TYR A 21 -3.22 -4.33 1.43
N ASN A 22 -3.06 -5.62 1.70
CA ASN A 22 -2.19 -6.52 0.95
C ASN A 22 -3.02 -7.44 0.03
N ILE A 23 -3.20 -7.02 -1.22
CA ILE A 23 -4.04 -7.73 -2.19
C ILE A 23 -3.16 -8.54 -3.14
N LEU A 24 -3.33 -9.86 -3.13
CA LEU A 24 -2.77 -10.74 -4.16
C LEU A 24 -3.55 -10.56 -5.47
N ARG A 25 -2.86 -10.42 -6.61
CA ARG A 25 -3.46 -10.35 -7.95
C ARG A 25 -2.77 -11.27 -8.95
N TRP A 26 -3.52 -11.73 -9.94
CA TRP A 26 -3.02 -12.54 -11.05
C TRP A 26 -3.79 -12.26 -12.33
N GLN A 27 -3.29 -12.80 -13.44
CA GLN A 27 -4.01 -12.93 -14.71
C GLN A 27 -4.40 -14.40 -14.92
N PRO A 28 -5.46 -14.71 -15.68
CA PRO A 28 -5.82 -16.08 -16.04
C PRO A 28 -4.68 -16.80 -16.77
N GLY A 29 -4.71 -18.13 -16.77
CA GLY A 29 -3.91 -18.92 -17.70
C GLY A 29 -4.36 -18.71 -19.14
N GLN A 30 -3.47 -18.93 -20.11
CA GLN A 30 -3.74 -18.73 -21.54
C GLN A 30 -4.93 -19.55 -22.06
N ALA A 31 -5.16 -20.74 -21.50
CA ALA A 31 -6.29 -21.61 -21.85
C ALA A 31 -7.57 -21.34 -21.04
N CYS A 32 -7.54 -20.40 -20.09
CA CYS A 32 -8.73 -20.00 -19.33
C CYS A 32 -9.56 -19.01 -20.15
N SER A 33 -10.67 -19.46 -20.73
CA SER A 33 -11.63 -18.56 -21.39
C SER A 33 -12.54 -17.89 -20.36
N SER A 34 -12.93 -16.64 -20.61
CA SER A 34 -13.87 -15.91 -19.74
C SER A 34 -15.29 -16.51 -19.69
N LYS A 35 -15.58 -17.48 -20.57
CA LYS A 35 -16.86 -18.22 -20.62
C LYS A 35 -16.85 -19.50 -19.78
N ASN A 36 -15.66 -20.04 -19.49
CA ASN A 36 -15.50 -21.28 -18.73
C ASN A 36 -15.18 -20.91 -17.28
N GLY A 37 -16.21 -20.90 -16.42
CA GLY A 37 -16.14 -20.47 -15.01
C GLY A 37 -15.01 -21.15 -14.23
N SER A 38 -13.83 -20.53 -14.26
CA SER A 38 -12.61 -21.08 -13.70
C SER A 38 -12.48 -20.63 -12.26
N LEU A 39 -12.14 -21.56 -11.38
CA LEU A 39 -12.07 -21.32 -9.94
C LEU A 39 -10.62 -21.20 -9.49
N TYR A 40 -10.33 -20.23 -8.66
CA TYR A 40 -9.01 -19.95 -8.12
C TYR A 40 -8.92 -20.31 -6.64
N PHE A 41 -7.77 -20.86 -6.27
CA PHE A 41 -7.49 -21.34 -4.92
C PHE A 41 -6.19 -20.71 -4.44
N VAL A 42 -6.25 -19.97 -3.33
CA VAL A 42 -5.09 -19.23 -2.81
C VAL A 42 -4.53 -19.88 -1.55
N GLN A 43 -3.20 -19.93 -1.49
CA GLN A 43 -2.44 -20.23 -0.29
C GLN A 43 -1.39 -19.17 -0.03
N TYR A 44 -1.02 -19.02 1.23
CA TYR A 44 0.01 -18.10 1.70
C TYR A 44 0.89 -18.78 2.76
N LYS A 45 2.05 -18.20 3.01
CA LYS A 45 2.86 -18.51 4.20
C LYS A 45 3.83 -17.38 4.52
N MET A 46 4.26 -17.33 5.77
CA MET A 46 5.42 -16.53 6.17
C MET A 46 6.71 -17.25 5.73
N TYR A 47 7.78 -16.51 5.49
CA TYR A 47 9.09 -17.08 5.19
C TYR A 47 9.62 -17.87 6.39
N GLY A 48 10.41 -18.92 6.13
CA GLY A 48 10.80 -19.89 7.17
C GLY A 48 9.73 -20.93 7.51
N GLU A 49 8.42 -20.63 7.35
CA GLU A 49 7.38 -21.63 7.55
C GLU A 49 7.48 -22.75 6.51
N LYS A 50 7.34 -24.00 6.96
CA LYS A 50 7.35 -25.20 6.10
C LYS A 50 6.04 -25.35 5.33
N GLU A 51 4.93 -25.16 6.03
CA GLU A 51 3.58 -25.43 5.53
C GLU A 51 2.97 -24.25 4.79
N TRP A 52 2.00 -24.54 3.93
CA TRP A 52 1.20 -23.54 3.21
C TRP A 52 -0.19 -23.47 3.81
N LYS A 53 -0.60 -22.29 4.25
CA LYS A 53 -1.93 -22.05 4.82
C LYS A 53 -2.93 -21.76 3.70
N ARG A 54 -4.12 -22.33 3.80
CA ARG A 54 -5.25 -22.01 2.93
C ARG A 54 -5.84 -20.65 3.33
N LYS A 55 -6.18 -19.81 2.35
CA LYS A 55 -7.08 -18.67 2.58
C LYS A 55 -8.50 -19.11 2.23
N GLU A 56 -9.31 -19.42 3.25
CA GLU A 56 -10.66 -20.01 3.07
C GLU A 56 -11.55 -19.12 2.18
N ASN A 57 -11.58 -17.81 2.42
CA ASN A 57 -12.37 -16.85 1.63
C ASN A 57 -11.91 -16.72 0.16
N CYS A 58 -10.78 -17.33 -0.21
CA CYS A 58 -10.23 -17.37 -1.56
C CYS A 58 -10.03 -18.81 -2.06
N TRP A 59 -10.84 -19.74 -1.57
CA TRP A 59 -10.77 -21.16 -1.93
C TRP A 59 -11.94 -21.57 -2.85
N GLY A 60 -11.78 -21.29 -4.14
CA GLY A 60 -12.80 -21.55 -5.17
C GLY A 60 -13.51 -20.29 -5.65
N ILE A 61 -12.80 -19.15 -5.70
CA ILE A 61 -13.33 -17.86 -6.17
C ILE A 61 -13.18 -17.71 -7.68
N GLN A 62 -14.02 -16.90 -8.33
CA GLN A 62 -13.86 -16.53 -9.75
C GLN A 62 -13.04 -15.24 -9.93
N ASP A 63 -12.91 -14.43 -8.89
CA ASP A 63 -12.13 -13.21 -8.88
C ASP A 63 -10.64 -13.47 -9.15
N LEU A 64 -10.00 -12.48 -9.80
CA LEU A 64 -8.56 -12.49 -10.12
C LEU A 64 -7.71 -11.80 -9.05
N PHE A 65 -8.24 -11.72 -7.83
CA PHE A 65 -7.58 -11.14 -6.68
C PHE A 65 -8.01 -11.83 -5.38
N CYS A 66 -7.21 -11.67 -4.34
CA CYS A 66 -7.51 -12.17 -3.02
C CYS A 66 -6.92 -11.23 -1.96
N ASP A 67 -7.73 -10.87 -0.95
CA ASP A 67 -7.27 -10.08 0.18
C ASP A 67 -6.50 -10.97 1.18
N LEU A 68 -5.21 -10.67 1.39
CA LEU A 68 -4.33 -11.32 2.36
C LEU A 68 -3.85 -10.34 3.44
N THR A 69 -4.57 -9.23 3.65
CA THR A 69 -4.22 -8.19 4.63
C THR A 69 -4.08 -8.75 6.04
N ASN A 70 -5.11 -9.43 6.56
CA ASN A 70 -5.10 -10.00 7.91
C ASN A 70 -4.03 -11.09 8.08
N GLU A 71 -3.76 -11.83 7.01
CA GLU A 71 -2.75 -12.90 6.96
C GLU A 71 -1.31 -12.37 6.97
N MET A 72 -1.13 -11.06 6.78
CA MET A 72 0.17 -10.37 6.68
C MET A 72 0.32 -9.26 7.73
N SER A 73 -0.38 -9.38 8.86
CA SER A 73 -0.41 -8.38 9.94
C SER A 73 0.92 -8.19 10.66
N ASN A 74 1.82 -9.18 10.66
CA ASN A 74 3.21 -8.95 11.06
C ASN A 74 3.97 -8.36 9.88
N ILE A 75 3.96 -7.03 9.79
CA ILE A 75 4.40 -6.27 8.61
C ILE A 75 5.90 -6.34 8.30
N GLN A 76 6.73 -6.70 9.27
CA GLN A 76 8.19 -6.79 9.10
C GLN A 76 8.63 -8.15 8.52
N GLU A 77 7.76 -9.16 8.57
CA GLU A 77 8.07 -10.50 8.09
C GLU A 77 7.96 -10.62 6.56
N PRO A 78 8.77 -11.48 5.91
CA PRO A 78 8.60 -11.78 4.51
C PRO A 78 7.51 -12.83 4.31
N TYR A 79 6.70 -12.67 3.27
CA TYR A 79 5.64 -13.61 2.88
C TYR A 79 5.79 -14.09 1.45
N TYR A 80 5.12 -15.20 1.17
CA TYR A 80 4.85 -15.69 -0.18
C TYR A 80 3.37 -16.04 -0.28
N ALA A 81 2.77 -15.81 -1.44
CA ALA A 81 1.50 -16.42 -1.80
C ALA A 81 1.62 -17.23 -3.09
N ARG A 82 0.70 -18.17 -3.26
CA ARG A 82 0.54 -18.93 -4.48
C ARG A 82 -0.93 -19.14 -4.80
N VAL A 83 -1.23 -19.18 -6.09
CA VAL A 83 -2.56 -19.42 -6.63
C VAL A 83 -2.51 -20.53 -7.69
N MET A 84 -3.56 -21.33 -7.74
CA MET A 84 -3.80 -22.31 -8.81
C MET A 84 -5.21 -22.11 -9.37
N THR A 85 -5.42 -22.55 -10.61
CA THR A 85 -6.73 -22.60 -11.26
C THR A 85 -7.27 -24.03 -11.23
N SER A 86 -8.58 -24.19 -11.12
CA SER A 86 -9.31 -25.38 -11.59
C SER A 86 -10.29 -24.97 -12.68
N SER A 87 -10.30 -25.69 -13.80
CA SER A 87 -11.21 -25.46 -14.92
C SER A 87 -11.64 -26.80 -15.51
N ALA A 88 -12.96 -27.02 -15.65
CA ALA A 88 -13.55 -28.29 -16.07
C ALA A 88 -13.01 -29.54 -15.30
N GLY A 89 -12.74 -29.38 -14.00
CA GLY A 89 -12.18 -30.44 -13.14
C GLY A 89 -10.67 -30.65 -13.28
N VAL A 90 -9.99 -29.94 -14.19
CA VAL A 90 -8.53 -29.99 -14.36
C VAL A 90 -7.87 -28.88 -13.56
N ASN A 91 -6.96 -29.29 -12.66
CA ASN A 91 -6.16 -28.37 -11.85
C ASN A 91 -4.88 -27.95 -12.58
N SER A 92 -4.48 -26.68 -12.44
CA SER A 92 -3.17 -26.19 -12.89
C SER A 92 -2.06 -26.51 -11.87
N GLY A 93 -0.81 -26.30 -12.28
CA GLY A 93 0.28 -26.10 -11.32
C GLY A 93 0.07 -24.81 -10.50
N TRP A 94 0.76 -24.71 -9.35
CA TRP A 94 0.79 -23.49 -8.55
C TRP A 94 1.66 -22.42 -9.21
N ALA A 95 1.17 -21.18 -9.27
CA ALA A 95 1.95 -19.99 -9.60
C ALA A 95 2.18 -19.18 -8.32
N MET A 96 3.42 -18.79 -8.05
CA MET A 96 3.85 -18.17 -6.79
C MET A 96 4.30 -16.72 -7.02
N THR A 97 4.13 -15.87 -6.01
CA THR A 97 4.75 -14.54 -5.95
C THR A 97 6.27 -14.64 -5.75
N ASN A 98 6.97 -13.54 -6.01
CA ASN A 98 8.25 -13.30 -5.34
C ASN A 98 8.04 -13.14 -3.82
N ARG A 99 9.14 -13.12 -3.06
CA ARG A 99 9.12 -12.73 -1.65
C ARG A 99 8.63 -11.29 -1.52
N PHE A 100 7.70 -11.04 -0.61
CA PHE A 100 7.12 -9.72 -0.35
C PHE A 100 7.23 -9.38 1.14
N ILE A 101 7.73 -8.21 1.49
CA ILE A 101 7.79 -7.70 2.88
C ILE A 101 6.92 -6.44 2.97
N PRO A 102 5.76 -6.47 3.67
CA PRO A 102 4.84 -5.34 3.72
C PRO A 102 5.50 -4.02 4.12
N TRP A 103 6.40 -4.04 5.10
CA TRP A 103 7.16 -2.88 5.58
C TRP A 103 7.98 -2.15 4.50
N TRP A 104 8.58 -2.88 3.55
CA TRP A 104 9.46 -2.30 2.53
C TRP A 104 8.73 -2.03 1.21
N GLU A 105 7.65 -2.75 0.94
CA GLU A 105 7.01 -2.80 -0.38
C GLU A 105 5.57 -2.25 -0.40
N THR A 106 4.97 -1.92 0.75
CA THR A 106 3.70 -1.17 0.77
C THR A 106 3.89 0.24 0.24
N ARG A 107 2.93 0.72 -0.56
CA ARG A 107 2.85 2.13 -0.95
C ARG A 107 1.99 2.87 0.08
N ILE A 108 2.55 3.89 0.71
CA ILE A 108 1.75 4.83 1.51
C ILE A 108 1.16 5.86 0.54
N ASP A 109 -0.16 6.03 0.60
CA ASP A 109 -0.86 7.06 -0.19
C ASP A 109 -0.67 8.46 0.45
N PRO A 110 -0.90 9.56 -0.29
CA PRO A 110 -0.77 10.92 0.25
C PRO A 110 -1.66 11.19 1.47
N PRO A 111 -1.29 12.16 2.33
CA PRO A 111 -2.10 12.54 3.47
C PRO A 111 -3.42 13.19 3.02
N VAL A 112 -4.49 12.95 3.78
CA VAL A 112 -5.73 13.72 3.64
C VAL A 112 -5.54 15.05 4.37
N ILE A 113 -5.85 16.16 3.70
CA ILE A 113 -5.73 17.51 4.27
C ILE A 113 -7.11 18.11 4.55
N ASN A 114 -7.26 18.67 5.74
CA ASN A 114 -8.37 19.54 6.11
C ASN A 114 -7.83 20.96 6.25
N ILE A 115 -8.49 21.94 5.63
CA ILE A 115 -8.03 23.33 5.59
C ILE A 115 -9.12 24.22 6.16
N THR A 116 -8.76 25.04 7.15
CA THR A 116 -9.66 26.04 7.74
C THR A 116 -8.99 27.39 7.74
N GLN A 117 -9.67 28.41 7.22
CA GLN A 117 -9.18 29.78 7.30
C GLN A 117 -9.35 30.32 8.73
N VAL A 118 -8.26 30.85 9.29
CA VAL A 118 -8.25 31.50 10.61
C VAL A 118 -7.65 32.89 10.43
N ASN A 119 -8.49 33.93 10.54
CA ASN A 119 -8.10 35.32 10.25
C ASN A 119 -7.49 35.49 8.84
N ARG A 120 -6.17 35.73 8.76
CA ARG A 120 -5.39 35.89 7.52
C ARG A 120 -4.47 34.69 7.23
N SER A 121 -4.62 33.62 7.99
CA SER A 121 -3.85 32.38 7.87
C SER A 121 -4.73 31.24 7.36
N LEU A 122 -4.11 30.21 6.78
CA LEU A 122 -4.72 28.91 6.55
C LEU A 122 -4.14 27.91 7.54
N LEU A 123 -5.00 27.37 8.40
CA LEU A 123 -4.66 26.24 9.26
C LEU A 123 -4.90 24.94 8.48
N VAL A 124 -3.84 24.18 8.28
CA VAL A 124 -3.82 22.90 7.55
C VAL A 124 -3.62 21.77 8.54
N ILE A 125 -4.57 20.84 8.57
CA ILE A 125 -4.54 19.63 9.40
C ILE A 125 -4.30 18.43 8.48
N LEU A 126 -3.22 17.70 8.75
CA LEU A 126 -2.71 16.56 7.98
C LEU A 126 -3.12 15.25 8.66
N HIS A 127 -3.71 14.35 7.89
CA HIS A 127 -4.10 13.02 8.34
C HIS A 127 -3.38 11.95 7.52
N ALA A 128 -2.51 11.16 8.17
CA ALA A 128 -1.94 9.95 7.55
C ALA A 128 -3.05 8.96 7.13
N PRO A 129 -2.82 8.15 6.08
CA PRO A 129 -3.72 7.06 5.73
C PRO A 129 -3.96 6.09 6.89
N SER A 130 -5.20 5.65 7.05
CA SER A 130 -5.59 4.65 8.05
C SER A 130 -5.03 3.26 7.73
N LEU A 131 -4.58 2.56 8.76
CA LEU A 131 -4.13 1.17 8.66
C LEU A 131 -5.29 0.17 8.84
N PRO A 132 -5.19 -1.04 8.26
CA PRO A 132 -6.14 -2.13 8.49
C PRO A 132 -5.96 -2.81 9.86
N TYR A 133 -4.84 -2.56 10.55
CA TYR A 133 -4.47 -3.28 11.77
C TYR A 133 -4.89 -2.56 13.05
N ARG A 134 -5.17 -3.38 14.07
CA ARG A 134 -5.40 -2.94 15.46
C ARG A 134 -4.27 -3.44 16.35
N ASP A 135 -4.04 -2.74 17.45
CA ASP A 135 -3.12 -3.19 18.48
C ASP A 135 -3.71 -4.39 19.28
N GLN A 136 -2.90 -4.96 20.17
CA GLN A 136 -3.30 -6.09 21.02
C GLN A 136 -4.47 -5.79 21.98
N LYS A 137 -4.82 -4.52 22.18
CA LYS A 137 -5.92 -4.02 23.01
C LYS A 137 -7.13 -3.59 22.17
N GLY A 138 -7.09 -3.79 20.84
CA GLY A 138 -8.14 -3.40 19.90
C GLY A 138 -8.11 -1.92 19.48
N GLY A 139 -7.10 -1.16 19.91
CA GLY A 139 -6.88 0.24 19.55
C GLY A 139 -6.46 0.42 18.09
N ASN A 140 -6.69 1.62 17.55
CA ASN A 140 -6.30 1.96 16.19
C ASN A 140 -4.79 2.21 16.12
N VAL A 141 -4.10 1.52 15.19
CA VAL A 141 -2.69 1.79 14.89
C VAL A 141 -2.60 2.84 13.78
N THR A 142 -1.66 3.78 13.87
CA THR A 142 -1.39 4.76 12.81
C THR A 142 -0.04 4.51 12.15
N MET A 143 0.18 5.11 10.98
CA MET A 143 1.45 4.98 10.25
C MET A 143 2.66 5.40 11.09
N GLU A 144 2.50 6.40 11.97
CA GLU A 144 3.54 6.92 12.86
C GLU A 144 3.92 5.97 14.02
N ASN A 145 3.15 4.90 14.26
CA ASN A 145 3.61 3.81 15.13
C ASN A 145 4.72 2.97 14.49
N TYR A 146 4.92 3.10 13.17
CA TYR A 146 5.85 2.30 12.38
C TYR A 146 6.91 3.15 11.69
N TYR A 147 6.54 4.28 11.10
CA TYR A 147 7.46 5.15 10.36
C TYR A 147 7.58 6.54 10.98
N GLU A 148 8.80 7.07 10.98
CA GLU A 148 9.03 8.51 11.13
C GLU A 148 8.56 9.21 9.84
N LEU A 149 7.33 9.72 9.89
CA LEU A 149 6.72 10.45 8.77
C LEU A 149 7.13 11.93 8.79
N VAL A 150 7.59 12.42 7.64
CA VAL A 150 7.77 13.85 7.38
C VAL A 150 6.73 14.30 6.38
N TYR A 151 5.83 15.16 6.82
CA TYR A 151 4.88 15.84 5.96
C TYR A 151 5.57 17.01 5.27
N ARG A 152 5.35 17.16 3.96
CA ARG A 152 5.63 18.41 3.24
C ARG A 152 4.33 19.02 2.77
N VAL A 153 4.16 20.32 2.99
CA VAL A 153 3.00 21.08 2.50
C VAL A 153 3.49 22.12 1.51
N PHE A 154 2.79 22.22 0.39
CA PHE A 154 3.06 23.19 -0.66
C PHE A 154 1.82 24.02 -0.93
N ILE A 155 2.06 25.23 -1.44
CA ILE A 155 1.02 26.17 -1.82
C ILE A 155 1.26 26.66 -3.24
N LYS A 156 0.18 26.82 -4.00
CA LYS A 156 0.17 27.45 -5.32
C LYS A 156 -0.98 28.45 -5.39
N ASN A 157 -0.66 29.72 -5.58
CA ASN A 157 -1.68 30.74 -5.88
C ASN A 157 -2.18 30.51 -7.32
N ASN A 158 -3.46 30.72 -7.59
CA ASN A 158 -4.05 30.62 -8.93
C ASN A 158 -3.34 31.51 -9.97
N SER A 159 -2.67 32.59 -9.55
CA SER A 159 -1.85 33.46 -10.42
C SER A 159 -0.35 33.17 -10.41
N LEU A 160 0.14 32.21 -9.61
CA LEU A 160 1.53 31.76 -9.62
C LEU A 160 1.65 30.48 -10.43
N GLU A 161 2.52 30.44 -11.44
CA GLU A 161 2.79 29.20 -12.18
C GLU A 161 3.49 28.16 -11.31
N LYS A 162 4.35 28.61 -10.38
CA LYS A 162 5.21 27.77 -9.55
C LYS A 162 4.61 27.50 -8.17
N GLU A 163 4.70 26.23 -7.77
CA GLU A 163 4.35 25.74 -6.43
C GLU A 163 5.51 25.98 -5.45
N GLN A 164 5.19 26.35 -4.21
CA GLN A 164 6.16 26.67 -3.15
C GLN A 164 5.95 25.75 -1.94
N LYS A 165 7.02 25.08 -1.48
CA LYS A 165 7.01 24.36 -0.19
C LYS A 165 6.96 25.38 0.96
N VAL A 166 5.97 25.26 1.83
CA VAL A 166 5.77 26.14 3.00
C VAL A 166 6.00 25.42 4.33
N TYR A 167 5.99 24.09 4.32
CA TYR A 167 6.25 23.28 5.52
C TYR A 167 7.03 22.00 5.19
N GLU A 168 7.88 21.58 6.11
CA GLU A 168 8.48 20.24 6.17
C GLU A 168 8.70 19.85 7.63
N GLY A 169 8.10 18.73 8.07
CA GLY A 169 8.26 18.24 9.44
C GLY A 169 7.22 17.19 9.85
N ALA A 170 7.30 16.72 11.10
CA ALA A 170 6.42 15.68 11.64
C ALA A 170 5.10 16.19 12.24
N HIS A 171 4.89 17.52 12.35
CA HIS A 171 3.67 18.05 12.95
C HIS A 171 2.50 17.93 11.98
N ARG A 172 1.38 17.40 12.48
CA ARG A 172 0.13 17.26 11.71
C ARG A 172 -0.68 18.55 11.59
N VAL A 173 -0.31 19.62 12.27
CA VAL A 173 -1.01 20.91 12.22
C VAL A 173 0.00 21.98 11.81
N VAL A 174 -0.33 22.71 10.76
CA VAL A 174 0.53 23.71 10.11
C VAL A 174 -0.28 24.98 9.91
N GLU A 175 0.22 26.12 10.38
CA GLU A 175 -0.35 27.43 10.05
C GLU A 175 0.45 28.06 8.91
N ILE A 176 -0.24 28.45 7.83
CA ILE A 176 0.33 29.16 6.69
C ILE A 176 -0.12 30.63 6.80
N GLU A 177 0.81 31.49 7.21
CA GLU A 177 0.60 32.93 7.35
C GLU A 177 0.83 33.71 6.04
N ALA A 178 0.74 35.05 6.11
CA ALA A 178 1.15 36.00 5.07
C ALA A 178 0.46 35.84 3.70
N LEU A 179 -0.79 35.36 3.70
CA LEU A 179 -1.58 35.17 2.48
C LEU A 179 -2.09 36.50 1.91
N ILE A 180 -2.12 36.60 0.57
CA ILE A 180 -2.60 37.77 -0.16
C ILE A 180 -4.13 37.83 -0.03
N PRO A 181 -4.72 38.91 0.52
CA PRO A 181 -6.16 39.03 0.67
C PRO A 181 -6.89 38.92 -0.68
N GLY A 182 -7.92 38.07 -0.75
CA GLY A 182 -8.72 37.86 -1.96
C GLY A 182 -8.10 36.96 -3.03
N ALA A 183 -6.88 36.43 -2.82
CA ALA A 183 -6.29 35.45 -3.73
C ALA A 183 -6.79 34.03 -3.44
N GLY A 184 -6.98 33.23 -4.50
CA GLY A 184 -7.28 31.81 -4.41
C GLY A 184 -6.01 30.97 -4.35
N TYR A 185 -5.96 30.03 -3.40
CA TYR A 185 -4.81 29.16 -3.16
C TYR A 185 -5.18 27.69 -3.26
N CYS A 186 -4.40 26.92 -4.02
CA CYS A 186 -4.35 25.48 -3.95
C CYS A 186 -3.29 25.07 -2.92
N VAL A 187 -3.63 24.13 -2.03
CA VAL A 187 -2.71 23.55 -1.04
C VAL A 187 -2.59 22.06 -1.33
N THR A 188 -1.37 21.56 -1.40
CA THR A 188 -1.03 20.16 -1.68
C THR A 188 -0.11 19.64 -0.58
N ALA A 189 -0.12 18.33 -0.32
CA ALA A 189 0.74 17.73 0.68
C ALA A 189 1.17 16.31 0.31
N GLU A 190 2.37 15.93 0.74
CA GLU A 190 2.92 14.58 0.60
C GLU A 190 3.49 14.08 1.93
N ILE A 191 3.66 12.76 2.03
CA ILE A 191 4.35 12.08 3.12
C ILE A 191 5.68 11.54 2.57
N ASN A 192 6.78 11.88 3.24
CA ASN A 192 8.10 11.27 3.02
C ASN A 192 8.41 10.31 4.18
N GLN A 193 8.98 9.15 3.84
CA GLN A 193 9.32 8.08 4.79
C GLN A 193 10.83 8.07 5.02
N LEU A 194 11.30 8.62 6.16
CA LEU A 194 12.75 8.76 6.41
C LEU A 194 13.50 7.43 6.45
N LEU A 195 12.86 6.35 6.89
CA LEU A 195 13.48 5.02 7.04
C LEU A 195 13.85 4.33 5.71
N LEU A 196 13.30 4.79 4.59
CA LEU A 196 13.64 4.31 3.24
C LEU A 196 14.69 5.19 2.55
N ASP A 197 14.88 6.43 3.01
CA ASP A 197 15.73 7.45 2.38
C ASP A 197 17.03 7.62 3.18
N ARG A 198 18.04 6.79 2.86
CA ARG A 198 19.29 6.68 3.64
C ARG A 198 20.15 7.96 3.59
N GLY A 199 19.97 8.85 4.56
CA GLY A 199 20.75 10.08 4.71
C GLY A 199 22.13 9.93 5.37
N SER A 200 23.13 10.62 4.83
CA SER A 200 24.52 10.79 5.32
C SER A 200 25.24 11.80 4.39
N GLN A 201 26.12 12.73 4.79
CA GLN A 201 26.69 13.11 6.10
C GLN A 201 27.18 14.59 6.02
N ARG A 202 27.35 15.30 7.15
CA ARG A 202 28.54 16.14 7.43
C ARG A 202 28.57 16.73 8.84
N SER A 203 29.62 16.39 9.58
CA SER A 203 30.02 17.03 10.83
C SER A 203 31.47 17.48 10.69
N GLU A 204 31.73 18.77 10.89
CA GLU A 204 33.05 19.25 11.33
C GLU A 204 32.78 20.28 12.43
N GLY A 205 33.18 19.96 13.66
CA GLY A 205 33.17 20.86 14.80
C GLY A 205 34.54 21.51 14.97
N ILE A 206 34.54 22.74 15.50
CA ILE A 206 35.74 23.53 15.81
C ILE A 206 36.51 22.88 16.97
#